data_AF-A0A520A9N5-F1
#
_entry.id   AF-A0A520A9N5-F1
#
_cell.length_a   1.000
_cell.length_b   1.000
_cell.length_c   1.000
_cell.angle_alpha   90.00
_cell.angle_beta   90.00
_cell.angle_gamma   90.00
#
_symmetry.space_group_name_H-M   'P 1'
#
loop_
_entity.id
_entity.type
_entity.pdbx_description
1 polymer ?
#
loop_
_entity_poly.entity_id
_entity_poly.type
_entity_poly.pdbx_seq_one_letter_code
_entity_poly.pdbx_strand_id
1 'polypeptide(L)'
;MSELVANIDSIENPYSRKRVRFAISLFYFGQGVVFASWASRIPDLKSSLQLSDAALGSILLALPLGQLLTMPISGRLTTIFGSRRMLTIGAPLYALALTFL
;
A
#
# COMPACT_ATOMS: atom_id res chain seq x y z
N MET A 1 1.76 -23.82 -27.78
CA MET A 1 1.76 -22.44 -27.24
C MET A 1 1.62 -22.43 -25.72
N SER A 2 0.63 -23.13 -25.13
CA SER A 2 0.46 -23.25 -23.66
C SER A 2 1.61 -23.96 -22.94
N GLU A 3 2.14 -25.05 -23.49
CA GLU A 3 3.28 -25.76 -22.90
C GLU A 3 4.60 -24.98 -23.00
N LEU A 4 4.77 -24.16 -24.04
CA LEU A 4 5.92 -23.26 -24.17
C LEU A 4 5.89 -22.17 -23.09
N VAL A 5 4.73 -21.57 -22.80
CA VAL A 5 4.57 -20.60 -21.71
C VAL A 5 4.81 -21.24 -20.34
N ALA A 6 4.28 -22.45 -20.11
CA ALA A 6 4.51 -23.19 -18.88
C ALA A 6 5.98 -23.60 -18.67
N ASN A 7 6.73 -23.82 -19.75
CA ASN A 7 8.15 -24.18 -19.72
C ASN A 7 9.08 -22.96 -19.56
N ILE A 8 8.62 -21.74 -19.87
CA ILE A 8 9.36 -20.51 -19.60
C ILE A 8 9.20 -20.13 -18.12
N ASP A 9 7.99 -20.28 -17.56
CA ASP A 9 7.70 -20.08 -16.14
C ASP A 9 8.49 -21.03 -15.21
N SER A 10 8.84 -22.23 -15.68
CA SER A 10 9.63 -23.21 -14.93
C SER A 10 11.13 -22.92 -14.94
N ILE A 11 11.63 -22.11 -15.89
CA ILE A 11 13.06 -21.80 -16.05
C ILE A 11 13.46 -20.49 -15.33
N GLU A 12 12.54 -19.57 -15.03
CA GLU A 12 12.91 -18.19 -14.67
C GLU A 12 12.73 -17.75 -13.20
N ASN A 13 12.05 -18.50 -12.33
CA ASN A 13 11.80 -18.00 -10.97
C ASN A 13 12.49 -18.82 -9.86
N PRO A 14 13.62 -18.34 -9.28
CA PRO A 14 14.31 -19.03 -8.19
C PRO A 14 13.50 -19.07 -6.89
N TYR A 15 12.34 -18.39 -6.84
CA TYR A 15 11.49 -18.30 -5.66
C TYR A 15 10.29 -19.27 -5.73
N SER A 16 10.14 -20.11 -4.71
CA SER A 16 8.97 -20.97 -4.55
C SER A 16 7.66 -20.16 -4.53
N ARG A 17 6.64 -20.61 -5.27
CA ARG A 17 5.30 -19.98 -5.29
C ARG A 17 4.70 -19.78 -3.89
N LYS A 18 4.97 -20.71 -2.96
CA LYS A 18 4.54 -20.58 -1.55
C LYS A 18 5.18 -19.38 -0.87
N ARG A 19 6.48 -19.14 -1.10
CA ARG A 19 7.23 -18.00 -0.55
C ARG A 19 6.70 -16.67 -1.11
N VAL A 20 6.47 -16.60 -2.43
CA VAL A 20 5.92 -15.39 -3.07
C VAL A 20 4.53 -15.05 -2.51
N ARG A 21 3.65 -16.04 -2.40
CA ARG A 21 2.32 -15.85 -1.79
C ARG A 21 2.42 -15.34 -0.36
N PHE A 22 3.27 -15.96 0.46
CA PHE A 22 3.46 -15.55 1.85
C PHE A 22 4.01 -14.13 1.96
N ALA A 23 4.97 -13.74 1.13
CA ALA A 23 5.51 -12.39 1.10
C ALA A 23 4.44 -11.34 0.74
N ILE A 24 3.61 -11.62 -0.27
CA ILE A 24 2.50 -10.74 -0.67
C ILE A 24 1.46 -10.65 0.45
N SER A 25 1.11 -11.78 1.08
CA SER A 25 0.18 -11.81 2.22
C SER A 25 0.69 -10.96 3.38
N LEU A 26 1.97 -11.10 3.75
CA LEU A 26 2.57 -10.32 4.84
C LEU A 26 2.63 -8.83 4.49
N PHE A 27 2.91 -8.49 3.23
CA PHE A 27 2.90 -7.10 2.76
C PHE A 27 1.51 -6.47 2.93
N TYR A 28 0.45 -7.08 2.38
CA TYR A 28 -0.90 -6.53 2.50
C TYR A 28 -1.43 -6.56 3.93
N PHE A 29 -1.05 -7.57 4.71
CA PHE A 29 -1.35 -7.62 6.14
C PHE A 29 -0.74 -6.42 6.88
N GLY A 30 0.54 -6.12 6.62
CA GLY A 30 1.21 -4.95 7.19
C GLY A 30 0.55 -3.63 6.78
N GLN A 31 0.15 -3.49 5.51
CA GLN A 31 -0.62 -2.33 5.04
C GLN A 31 -1.95 -2.18 5.82
N GLY A 32 -2.64 -3.29 6.06
CA GLY A 32 -3.86 -3.33 6.87
C GLY A 32 -3.62 -2.91 8.33
N VAL A 33 -2.53 -3.37 8.94
CA VAL A 33 -2.16 -2.99 10.32
C VAL A 33 -1.91 -1.48 10.44
N VAL A 34 -1.15 -0.90 9.50
CA VAL A 34 -0.90 0.56 9.49
C VAL A 34 -2.21 1.33 9.29
N PHE A 35 -3.04 0.92 8.32
CA PHE A 35 -4.32 1.59 8.06
C PHE A 35 -5.28 1.51 9.26
N ALA A 36 -5.40 0.34 9.90
CA ALA A 36 -6.23 0.15 11.08
C ALA A 36 -5.74 0.99 12.28
N SER A 37 -4.41 1.10 12.43
CA SER A 37 -3.78 1.91 13.49
C SER A 37 -4.05 3.41 13.32
N TRP A 38 -4.14 3.90 12.08
CA TRP A 38 -4.60 5.26 11.80
C TRP A 38 -6.11 5.41 12.04
N ALA A 39 -6.91 4.49 11.50
CA ALA A 39 -8.36 4.58 11.53
C ALA A 39 -8.91 4.58 12.98
N SER A 40 -8.26 3.86 13.89
CA SER A 40 -8.64 3.87 15.32
C SER A 40 -8.44 5.22 16.01
N ARG A 41 -7.59 6.12 15.47
CA ARG A 41 -7.33 7.46 15.99
C ARG A 41 -8.29 8.53 15.45
N ILE A 42 -9.18 8.20 14.51
CA ILE A 42 -10.16 9.15 13.95
C ILE A 42 -10.98 9.86 15.04
N PRO A 43 -11.49 9.17 16.09
CA PRO A 43 -12.23 9.83 17.17
C PRO A 43 -11.38 10.85 17.95
N ASP A 44 -10.13 10.52 18.23
CA ASP A 44 -9.19 11.38 18.95
C ASP A 44 -8.80 12.60 18.11
N LEU A 45 -8.60 12.43 16.80
CA LEU A 45 -8.35 13.54 15.88
C LEU A 45 -9.55 14.48 15.79
N LYS A 46 -10.78 13.93 15.75
CA LYS A 46 -12.00 14.73 15.73
C LYS A 46 -12.13 15.60 16.98
N SER A 47 -11.87 15.03 18.15
CA SER A 47 -12.01 15.73 19.43
C SER A 47 -10.88 16.74 19.68
N SER A 48 -9.62 16.35 19.42
CA SER A 48 -8.45 17.21 19.62
C SER A 48 -8.45 18.44 18.71
N LEU A 49 -8.88 18.30 17.46
CA LEU A 49 -8.96 19.39 16.49
C LEU A 49 -10.34 20.10 16.49
N GLN A 50 -11.26 19.70 17.38
CA GLN A 50 -12.62 20.25 17.50
C GLN A 50 -13.36 20.30 16.15
N LEU A 51 -13.23 19.24 15.36
CA LEU A 51 -13.76 19.20 13.99
C LEU A 51 -15.28 18.98 13.98
N SER A 52 -15.97 19.72 13.11
CA SER A 52 -17.34 19.40 12.73
C SER A 52 -17.40 18.11 11.89
N ASP A 53 -18.57 17.48 11.81
CA ASP A 53 -18.78 16.28 11.01
C ASP A 53 -18.46 16.51 9.51
N ALA A 54 -18.82 17.68 8.99
CA ALA A 54 -18.52 18.05 7.61
C ALA A 54 -17.01 18.22 7.36
N ALA A 55 -16.28 18.81 8.32
CA ALA A 55 -14.83 18.96 8.22
C ALA A 55 -14.12 17.60 8.28
N LEU A 56 -14.53 16.72 9.20
CA LEU A 56 -14.01 15.35 9.27
C LEU A 56 -14.32 14.57 7.98
N GLY A 57 -15.54 14.65 7.48
CA GLY A 57 -15.93 14.03 6.20
C GLY A 57 -15.07 14.51 5.03
N SER A 58 -14.75 15.80 4.98
CA SER A 58 -13.87 16.37 3.95
C SER A 58 -12.44 15.81 4.02
N ILE A 59 -11.89 15.65 5.22
CA ILE A 59 -10.57 15.00 5.43
C ILE A 59 -10.61 13.55 4.97
N LEU A 60 -11.66 12.81 5.35
CA LEU A 60 -11.83 11.42 4.93
C LEU A 60 -11.99 11.26 3.42
N LEU A 61 -12.61 12.24 2.73
CA LEU A 61 -12.70 12.29 1.27
C LEU A 61 -11.38 12.69 0.61
N ALA A 62 -10.57 13.53 1.25
CA ALA A 62 -9.27 13.94 0.72
C ALA A 62 -8.32 12.73 0.56
N LEU A 63 -8.43 11.71 1.41
CA LEU A 63 -7.61 10.49 1.34
C LEU A 63 -7.79 9.70 0.02
N PRO A 64 -8.99 9.22 -0.36
CA PRO A 64 -9.18 8.52 -1.63
C PRO A 64 -8.96 9.43 -2.84
N LEU A 65 -9.23 10.74 -2.74
CA LEU A 65 -8.92 11.69 -3.81
C LEU A 65 -7.41 11.81 -4.03
N GLY A 66 -6.63 11.98 -2.97
CA GLY A 66 -5.16 11.99 -3.04
C GLY A 66 -4.59 10.69 -3.60
N GLN A 67 -5.18 9.55 -3.23
CA GLN A 67 -4.81 8.25 -3.80
C GLN A 67 -5.04 8.20 -5.31
N LEU A 68 -6.22 8.63 -5.78
CA LEU A 68 -6.55 8.63 -7.20
C LEU A 68 -5.58 9.52 -8.01
N LEU A 69 -5.26 10.71 -7.49
CA LEU A 69 -4.30 11.62 -8.11
C LEU A 69 -2.89 11.02 -8.18
N THR A 70 -2.52 10.19 -7.19
CA THR A 70 -1.18 9.59 -7.10
C THR A 70 -1.04 8.28 -7.88
N MET A 71 -2.14 7.58 -8.19
CA MET A 71 -2.13 6.32 -8.95
C MET A 71 -1.31 6.36 -10.27
N PRO A 72 -1.48 7.34 -11.18
CA PRO A 72 -0.68 7.38 -12.41
C PRO A 72 0.81 7.56 -12.14
N ILE A 73 1.16 8.32 -11.09
CA ILE A 73 2.55 8.51 -10.66
C ILE A 73 3.12 7.19 -10.16
N SER A 74 2.38 6.48 -9.30
CA SER A 74 2.76 5.15 -8.80
C SER A 74 2.98 4.15 -9.94
N GLY A 75 2.08 4.14 -10.94
CA GLY A 75 2.24 3.32 -12.14
C GLY A 75 3.52 3.64 -12.90
N ARG A 76 3.79 4.92 -13.17
CA ARG A 76 4.99 5.38 -13.87
C ARG A 76 6.28 5.10 -13.08
N LEU A 77 6.28 5.27 -11.76
CA LEU A 77 7.43 4.95 -10.92
C LEU A 77 7.70 3.43 -10.89
N THR A 78 6.64 2.63 -10.84
CA THR A 78 6.76 1.16 -10.85
C THR A 78 7.29 0.63 -12.17
N THR A 79 6.94 1.25 -13.31
CA THR A 79 7.50 0.86 -14.61
C THR A 79 8.97 1.24 -14.77
N ILE A 80 9.40 2.38 -14.21
CA ILE A 80 10.80 2.85 -14.31
C ILE A 80 11.71 2.14 -13.32
N PHE A 81 11.29 2.00 -12.05
CA PHE A 81 12.14 1.52 -10.96
C PHE A 81 11.88 0.06 -10.55
N GLY A 82 10.81 -0.54 -11.06
CA GLY A 82 10.39 -1.90 -10.75
C GLY A 82 9.65 -2.04 -9.41
N SER A 83 8.71 -2.97 -9.36
CA SER A 83 7.84 -3.22 -8.19
C SER A 83 8.62 -3.60 -6.94
N ARG A 84 9.68 -4.42 -7.05
CA ARG A 84 10.48 -4.85 -5.90
C ARG A 84 11.05 -3.68 -5.11
N ARG A 85 11.66 -2.70 -5.78
CA ARG A 85 12.23 -1.51 -5.12
C ARG A 85 11.14 -0.64 -4.53
N MET A 86 10.07 -0.39 -5.29
CA MET A 86 8.95 0.43 -4.84
C MET A 86 8.27 -0.15 -3.59
N LEU A 87 8.02 -1.46 -3.53
CA LEU A 87 7.39 -2.11 -2.37
C LEU A 87 8.31 -2.13 -1.15
N THR A 88 9.61 -2.37 -1.35
CA THR A 88 10.59 -2.44 -0.24
C THR A 88 10.79 -1.07 0.43
N ILE A 89 10.69 0.02 -0.34
CA ILE A 89 10.82 1.39 0.17
C ILE A 89 9.47 1.92 0.68
N GLY A 90 8.38 1.64 -0.05
CA GLY A 90 7.04 2.15 0.27
C GLY A 90 6.47 1.61 1.58
N ALA A 91 6.69 0.32 1.88
CA ALA A 91 6.21 -0.28 3.13
C ALA A 91 6.72 0.43 4.41
N PRO A 92 8.04 0.60 4.61
CA PRO A 92 8.55 1.31 5.78
C PRO A 92 8.19 2.79 5.76
N LEU A 93 8.18 3.45 4.59
CA LEU A 93 7.75 4.85 4.51
C LEU A 93 6.30 5.05 4.98
N TYR A 94 5.40 4.14 4.64
CA TYR A 94 4.01 4.22 5.10
C TYR A 94 3.89 4.07 6.61
N ALA A 95 4.61 3.12 7.20
CA ALA A 95 4.65 2.94 8.65
C ALA A 95 5.27 4.15 9.39
N LEU A 96 6.35 4.72 8.82
CA LEU A 96 6.99 5.92 9.37
C LEU A 96 6.08 7.14 9.28
N ALA A 97 5.41 7.34 8.14
CA ALA A 97 4.47 8.45 7.95
C ALA A 97 3.36 8.46 9.02
N LEU A 98 2.86 7.27 9.41
CA LEU A 98 1.89 7.15 10.50
C LEU A 98 2.46 7.55 11.85
N THR A 99 3.75 7.30 12.11
CA THR A 99 4.38 7.64 13.39
C THR A 99 4.54 9.15 13.56
N PHE A 100 4.71 9.87 12.44
CA PHE A 100 4.75 11.33 12.42
C PHE A 100 3.37 12.01 12.45
N LEU A 101 2.29 11.23 12.33
CA LEU A 101 0.89 11.70 12.34
C LEU A 101 0.23 11.49 13.71
#